data_AF-A0A534C391-F1
#
_entry.id   AF-A0A534C391-F1
#
_cell.length_a   1.000
_cell.length_b   1.000
_cell.length_c   1.000
_cell.angle_alpha   90.00
_cell.angle_beta   90.00
_cell.angle_gamma   90.00
#
_symmetry.space_group_name_H-M   'P 1'
#
loop_
_entity.id
_entity.type
_entity.pdbx_description
1 polymer ?
#
loop_
_entity_poly.entity_id
_entity_poly.type
_entity_poly.pdbx_seq_one_letter_code
_entity_poly.pdbx_strand_id
1 'polypeptide(L)'
;MIRAFAGHVPVLGVCLGHQAIVEVFGGKVVRADRLMHGKTSLVRHDERTLFEGLPQPCEVGRYHSLIAAPASLPPGLEVSARTAEGEIMGVRHRALVVEGVQFHPESILTPEGPRLLANFLKETAGERGEPTAAGAGHARTA
;
A
#
# COMPACT_ATOMS: atom_id res chain seq x y z
N MET A 1 14.72 -10.72 -7.09
CA MET A 1 13.79 -11.45 -6.20
C MET A 1 12.33 -11.13 -6.52
N ILE A 2 11.85 -9.89 -6.34
CA ILE A 2 10.42 -9.54 -6.58
C ILE A 2 9.92 -9.96 -7.97
N ARG A 3 10.64 -9.62 -9.05
CA ARG A 3 10.27 -10.03 -10.42
C ARG A 3 10.12 -11.56 -10.60
N ALA A 4 10.93 -12.34 -9.89
CA ALA A 4 10.95 -13.79 -10.04
C ALA A 4 9.75 -14.48 -9.37
N PHE A 5 9.08 -13.81 -8.43
CA PHE A 5 7.95 -14.35 -7.67
C PHE A 5 6.61 -13.68 -8.01
N ALA A 6 6.65 -12.50 -8.63
CA ALA A 6 5.46 -11.79 -9.07
C ALA A 6 4.64 -12.65 -10.06
N GLY A 7 3.38 -12.91 -9.73
CA GLY A 7 2.49 -13.80 -10.51
C GLY A 7 2.57 -15.29 -10.13
N HIS A 8 3.51 -15.68 -9.26
CA HIS A 8 3.65 -17.05 -8.77
C HIS A 8 3.26 -17.21 -7.31
N VAL A 9 3.48 -16.18 -6.49
CA VAL A 9 3.05 -16.12 -5.08
C VAL A 9 2.63 -14.68 -4.73
N PRO A 10 1.76 -14.48 -3.73
CA PRO A 10 1.48 -13.15 -3.19
C PRO A 10 2.75 -12.50 -2.65
N VAL A 11 2.97 -11.21 -2.95
CA VAL A 11 4.12 -10.44 -2.47
C VAL A 11 3.64 -9.20 -1.73
N LEU A 12 4.00 -9.08 -0.45
CA LEU A 12 3.84 -7.87 0.35
C LEU A 12 5.21 -7.24 0.60
N GLY A 13 5.40 -6.00 0.14
CA GLY A 13 6.58 -5.19 0.43
C GLY A 13 6.33 -4.20 1.57
N VAL A 14 7.10 -4.28 2.64
CA VAL A 14 7.02 -3.33 3.77
C VAL A 14 8.23 -2.39 3.75
N CYS A 15 8.00 -1.08 3.89
CA CYS A 15 9.03 -0.05 3.95
C CYS A 15 10.01 -0.10 2.75
N LEU A 16 11.25 -0.59 2.93
CA LEU A 16 12.19 -0.77 1.82
C LEU A 16 11.67 -1.79 0.79
N GLY A 17 10.88 -2.79 1.23
CA GLY A 17 10.20 -3.72 0.32
C GLY A 17 9.18 -3.02 -0.57
N HIS A 18 8.44 -2.04 -0.06
CA HIS A 18 7.55 -1.19 -0.86
C HIS A 18 8.33 -0.39 -1.90
N GLN A 19 9.45 0.21 -1.49
CA GLN A 19 10.33 0.97 -2.39
C GLN A 19 10.89 0.07 -3.51
N ALA A 20 11.33 -1.13 -3.16
CA ALA A 20 11.82 -2.11 -4.12
C ALA A 20 10.72 -2.56 -5.10
N ILE A 21 9.46 -2.71 -4.67
CA ILE A 21 8.32 -2.96 -5.57
C ILE A 21 8.18 -1.80 -6.55
N VAL A 22 8.16 -0.56 -6.06
CA VAL A 22 8.02 0.64 -6.91
C VAL A 22 9.13 0.69 -7.95
N GLU A 23 10.39 0.52 -7.57
CA GLU A 23 11.53 0.55 -8.50
C GLU A 23 11.49 -0.61 -9.51
N VAL A 24 11.17 -1.83 -9.05
CA VAL A 24 11.07 -3.01 -9.92
C VAL A 24 10.03 -2.80 -11.03
N PHE A 25 8.92 -2.12 -10.77
CA PHE A 25 7.93 -1.87 -11.82
C PHE A 25 8.18 -0.57 -12.61
N GLY A 26 9.28 0.14 -12.35
CA GLY A 26 9.72 1.31 -13.13
C GLY A 26 9.38 2.66 -12.51
N GLY A 27 8.89 2.69 -11.27
CA GLY A 27 8.74 3.93 -10.50
C GLY A 27 10.09 4.42 -9.95
N LYS A 28 10.09 5.64 -9.42
CA LYS A 28 11.27 6.24 -8.77
C LYS A 28 11.05 6.40 -7.28
N VAL A 29 12.11 6.14 -6.51
CA VAL A 29 12.18 6.43 -5.08
C VAL A 29 13.08 7.66 -4.89
N VAL A 30 12.58 8.66 -4.18
CA VAL A 30 13.24 9.94 -3.98
C VAL A 30 13.31 10.26 -2.50
N ARG A 31 14.15 11.23 -2.12
CA ARG A 31 14.16 11.75 -0.75
C ARG A 31 12.81 12.38 -0.42
N ALA A 32 12.31 12.08 0.77
CA ALA A 32 11.13 12.74 1.30
C ALA A 32 11.47 14.17 1.70
N ASP A 33 10.55 15.11 1.47
CA ASP A 33 10.67 16.48 1.96
C ASP A 33 10.68 16.53 3.50
N ARG A 34 10.03 15.54 4.14
CA ARG A 34 9.92 15.39 5.59
C ARG A 34 10.48 14.05 6.05
N LEU A 35 11.40 14.09 7.01
CA LEU A 35 11.94 12.89 7.66
C LEU A 35 10.98 12.39 8.74
N MET A 36 10.61 11.11 8.66
CA MET A 36 9.63 10.49 9.55
C MET A 36 10.24 9.27 10.24
N HIS A 37 10.77 9.45 11.45
CA HIS A 37 11.38 8.37 12.25
C HIS A 37 10.66 8.23 13.59
N GLY A 38 10.01 7.08 13.81
CA GLY A 38 9.29 6.79 15.05
C GLY A 38 8.07 7.68 15.27
N LYS A 39 7.39 8.09 14.18
CA LYS A 39 6.21 8.96 14.23
C LYS A 39 4.99 8.26 13.64
N THR A 40 3.81 8.62 14.10
CA THR A 40 2.56 8.18 13.49
C THR A 40 2.09 9.15 12.41
N SER A 41 1.23 8.69 11.51
CA SER A 41 0.51 9.51 10.55
C SER A 41 -0.85 8.90 10.25
N LEU A 42 -1.80 9.75 9.88
CA LEU A 42 -3.08 9.30 9.34
C LEU A 42 -2.94 9.04 7.84
N VAL A 43 -3.44 7.88 7.41
CA VAL A 43 -3.39 7.43 6.03
C VAL A 43 -4.80 7.16 5.54
N ARG A 44 -5.13 7.75 4.40
CA ARG A 44 -6.35 7.42 3.65
C ARG A 44 -6.06 6.30 2.66
N HIS A 45 -6.99 5.36 2.51
CA HIS A 45 -6.83 4.21 1.62
C HIS A 45 -8.06 3.90 0.80
N ASP A 46 -7.94 2.96 -0.14
CA ASP A 46 -9.03 2.56 -1.03
C ASP A 46 -9.96 1.47 -0.48
N GLU A 47 -9.75 1.01 0.75
CA GLU A 47 -10.57 0.01 1.47
C GLU A 47 -10.59 -1.37 0.79
N ARG A 48 -9.66 -1.61 -0.14
CA ARG A 48 -9.55 -2.87 -0.88
C ARG A 48 -8.37 -3.69 -0.37
N THR A 49 -8.46 -5.01 -0.51
CA THR A 49 -7.39 -5.98 -0.27
C THR A 49 -6.76 -5.82 1.11
N LEU A 50 -5.51 -5.35 1.22
CA LEU A 50 -4.81 -5.05 2.46
C LEU A 50 -5.64 -4.17 3.41
N PHE A 51 -6.38 -3.22 2.86
CA PHE A 51 -7.11 -2.20 3.60
C PHE A 51 -8.57 -2.57 3.89
N GLU A 52 -9.00 -3.79 3.57
CA GLU A 52 -10.38 -4.20 3.75
C GLU A 52 -10.82 -4.13 5.22
N GLY A 53 -11.83 -3.29 5.46
CA GLY A 53 -12.47 -3.06 6.75
C GLY A 53 -11.59 -2.33 7.78
N LEU A 54 -10.45 -1.77 7.37
CA LEU A 54 -9.67 -0.87 8.23
C LEU A 54 -10.41 0.48 8.40
N PRO A 55 -10.20 1.21 9.52
CA PRO A 55 -10.74 2.55 9.73
C PRO A 55 -10.24 3.55 8.68
N GLN A 56 -11.05 4.55 8.37
CA GLN A 56 -10.74 5.58 7.38
C GLN A 56 -10.73 6.98 8.03
N PRO A 57 -9.59 7.69 8.10
CA PRO A 57 -8.22 7.20 7.85
C PRO A 57 -7.72 6.27 8.96
N CYS A 58 -6.67 5.49 8.69
CA CYS A 58 -6.00 4.65 9.69
C CYS A 58 -4.70 5.28 10.21
N GLU A 59 -4.36 5.03 11.48
CA GLU A 59 -3.09 5.44 12.06
C GLU A 59 -1.98 4.42 11.75
N VAL A 60 -0.83 4.90 11.28
CA VAL A 60 0.31 4.05 10.91
C VAL A 60 1.65 4.58 11.41
N GLY A 61 2.55 3.66 11.79
CA GLY A 61 3.93 3.95 12.19
C GLY A 61 4.89 4.14 11.01
N ARG A 62 5.67 5.22 11.03
CA ARG A 62 6.60 5.61 9.95
C ARG A 62 8.05 5.72 10.44
N TYR A 63 8.96 5.20 9.62
CA TYR A 63 10.41 5.16 9.90
C TYR A 63 11.30 5.51 8.69
N HIS A 64 10.75 6.17 7.67
CA HIS A 64 11.40 6.33 6.36
C HIS A 64 11.90 7.77 6.07
N SER A 65 12.95 7.84 5.26
CA SER A 65 13.55 9.07 4.70
C SER A 65 13.38 9.19 3.18
N LEU A 66 12.89 8.12 2.55
CA LEU A 66 12.63 8.02 1.13
C LEU A 66 11.14 7.74 0.88
N ILE A 67 10.63 8.14 -0.28
CA ILE A 67 9.24 7.93 -0.72
C ILE A 67 9.18 7.59 -2.21
N ALA A 68 8.11 6.92 -2.63
CA ALA A 68 7.78 6.77 -4.05
C ALA A 68 7.36 8.12 -4.64
N ALA A 69 7.99 8.54 -5.74
CA ALA A 69 7.67 9.80 -6.41
C ALA A 69 6.35 9.67 -7.22
N PRO A 70 5.28 10.40 -6.87
CA PRO A 70 3.95 10.20 -7.49
C PRO A 70 3.94 10.37 -9.01
N ALA A 71 4.66 11.36 -9.53
CA ALA A 71 4.74 11.64 -10.97
C ALA A 71 5.48 10.55 -11.77
N SER A 72 6.19 9.65 -11.10
CA SER A 72 6.94 8.57 -11.73
C SER A 72 6.24 7.21 -11.68
N LEU A 73 5.08 7.12 -11.02
CA LEU A 73 4.45 5.83 -10.79
C LEU A 73 3.99 5.22 -12.13
N PRO A 74 4.46 4.00 -12.48
CA PRO A 74 4.16 3.39 -13.77
C PRO A 74 2.68 2.98 -13.84
N PRO A 75 2.07 2.89 -15.04
CA PRO A 75 0.67 2.52 -15.20
C PRO A 75 0.28 1.17 -14.57
N GLY A 76 1.24 0.23 -14.45
CA GLY A 76 1.03 -1.08 -13.81
C GLY A 76 0.84 -1.03 -12.29
N LEU A 77 1.19 0.08 -11.64
CA LEU A 77 0.96 0.30 -10.21
C LEU A 77 -0.15 1.34 -10.01
N GLU A 78 -1.07 1.03 -9.12
CA GLU A 78 -2.04 1.99 -8.59
C GLU A 78 -1.71 2.35 -7.14
N VAL A 79 -2.06 3.57 -6.74
CA VAL A 79 -1.89 4.01 -5.35
C VAL A 79 -3.11 3.56 -4.56
N SER A 80 -2.87 2.73 -3.55
CA SER A 80 -3.90 2.21 -2.65
C SER A 80 -4.00 2.98 -1.33
N ALA A 81 -2.99 3.77 -0.97
CA ALA A 81 -3.04 4.61 0.23
C ALA A 81 -2.13 5.86 0.17
N ARG A 82 -2.55 6.96 0.82
CA ARG A 82 -1.83 8.25 0.87
C ARG A 82 -1.99 8.99 2.20
N THR A 83 -1.03 9.85 2.55
CA THR A 83 -1.22 10.86 3.62
C THR A 83 -2.03 12.06 3.11
N ALA A 84 -2.40 12.97 4.02
CA ALA A 84 -3.08 14.22 3.66
C ALA A 84 -2.22 15.14 2.77
N GLU A 85 -0.89 15.05 2.91
CA GLU A 85 0.10 15.77 2.11
C GLU A 85 0.36 15.10 0.74
N GLY A 86 -0.29 13.98 0.46
CA GLY A 86 -0.19 13.29 -0.83
C GLY A 86 0.96 12.28 -0.94
N GLU A 87 1.71 12.04 0.14
CA GLU A 87 2.76 11.01 0.16
C GLU A 87 2.14 9.63 -0.09
N ILE A 88 2.77 8.83 -0.97
CA ILE A 88 2.31 7.48 -1.27
C ILE A 88 2.64 6.56 -0.09
N MET A 89 1.60 5.97 0.48
CA MET A 89 1.70 5.08 1.64
C MET A 89 1.36 3.63 1.30
N GLY A 90 0.70 3.40 0.17
CA GLY A 90 0.37 2.08 -0.35
C GLY A 90 0.37 2.07 -1.87
N VAL A 91 0.91 1.00 -2.47
CA VAL A 91 0.77 0.69 -3.90
C VAL A 91 0.25 -0.72 -4.09
N ARG A 92 -0.47 -0.93 -5.19
CA ARG A 92 -0.98 -2.23 -5.63
C ARG A 92 -0.67 -2.42 -7.11
N HIS A 93 -0.18 -3.60 -7.48
CA HIS A 93 -0.07 -3.96 -8.88
C HIS A 93 -1.45 -4.29 -9.45
N ARG A 94 -1.75 -3.77 -10.64
CA ARG A 94 -3.09 -3.91 -11.25
C ARG A 94 -3.44 -5.34 -11.61
N ALA A 95 -2.48 -6.09 -12.14
CA ALA A 95 -2.69 -7.45 -12.65
C ALA A 95 -2.10 -8.56 -11.77
N LEU A 96 -1.34 -8.23 -10.73
CA LEU A 96 -0.59 -9.21 -9.95
C LEU A 96 -0.92 -9.02 -8.46
N VAL A 97 -0.85 -10.09 -7.69
CA VAL A 97 -1.00 -10.05 -6.22
C VAL A 97 0.31 -9.56 -5.59
N VAL A 98 0.68 -8.32 -5.95
CA VAL A 98 1.86 -7.62 -5.44
C VAL A 98 1.40 -6.28 -4.88
N GLU A 99 1.63 -6.08 -3.59
CA GLU A 99 1.26 -4.86 -2.89
C GLU A 99 2.40 -4.41 -2.00
N GLY A 100 2.49 -3.11 -1.73
CA GLY A 100 3.49 -2.60 -0.82
C GLY A 100 2.99 -1.44 0.01
N VAL A 101 3.38 -1.40 1.28
CA VAL A 101 3.08 -0.32 2.22
C VAL A 101 4.37 0.35 2.68
N GLN A 102 4.40 1.69 2.69
CA GLN A 102 5.58 2.47 3.08
C GLN A 102 5.76 2.53 4.61
N PHE A 103 4.68 2.29 5.36
CA PHE A 103 4.65 2.21 6.82
C PHE A 103 4.89 0.78 7.31
N HIS A 104 4.96 0.61 8.63
CA HIS A 104 5.29 -0.66 9.29
C HIS A 104 4.04 -1.28 9.95
N PRO A 105 3.31 -2.17 9.28
CA PRO A 105 2.15 -2.86 9.88
C PRO A 105 2.54 -3.80 11.03
N GLU A 106 3.80 -4.14 11.18
CA GLU A 106 4.32 -4.93 12.30
C GLU A 106 4.61 -4.10 13.55
N SER A 107 4.64 -2.76 13.43
CA SER A 107 4.95 -1.87 14.56
C SER A 107 3.75 -1.69 15.49
N ILE A 108 4.01 -1.56 16.79
CA ILE A 108 3.00 -1.15 17.79
C ILE A 108 2.37 0.22 17.47
N LEU A 109 3.06 1.03 16.67
CA LEU A 109 2.57 2.32 16.20
C LEU A 109 1.53 2.21 15.07
N THR A 110 1.20 0.99 14.63
CA THR A 110 0.16 0.71 13.64
C THR A 110 -0.87 -0.23 14.27
N PRO A 111 -1.88 0.29 15.00
CA PRO A 111 -2.83 -0.54 15.75
C PRO A 111 -3.56 -1.58 14.89
N GLU A 112 -3.90 -1.22 13.65
CA GLU A 112 -4.60 -2.08 12.68
C GLU A 112 -3.66 -2.97 11.85
N GLY A 113 -2.37 -2.96 12.18
CA GLY A 113 -1.34 -3.75 11.53
C GLY A 113 -1.65 -5.25 11.47
N PRO A 114 -2.06 -5.90 12.57
CA PRO A 114 -2.45 -7.31 12.57
C PRO A 114 -3.60 -7.61 11.61
N ARG A 115 -4.58 -6.71 11.48
CA ARG A 115 -5.71 -6.88 10.55
C ARG A 115 -5.27 -6.75 9.09
N LEU A 116 -4.40 -5.78 8.80
CA LEU A 116 -3.81 -5.62 7.46
C LEU A 116 -3.04 -6.88 7.06
N LEU A 117 -2.21 -7.43 7.95
CA LEU A 117 -1.48 -8.67 7.71
C LEU A 117 -2.42 -9.87 7.56
N ALA A 118 -3.50 -9.94 8.35
CA ALA A 118 -4.50 -10.98 8.18
C ALA A 118 -5.22 -10.89 6.83
N ASN A 119 -5.45 -9.70 6.29
CA ASN A 119 -5.99 -9.53 4.95
C ASN A 119 -5.02 -10.04 3.88
N PHE A 120 -3.72 -9.73 4.00
CA PHE A 120 -2.70 -10.26 3.09
C PHE A 120 -2.65 -11.81 3.10
N LEU A 121 -2.75 -12.43 4.27
CA LEU A 121 -2.68 -13.89 4.40
C LEU A 121 -3.87 -14.64 3.76
N LYS A 122 -4.96 -13.94 3.41
CA LYS A 122 -6.09 -14.52 2.66
C LYS A 122 -5.80 -14.61 1.16
N GLU A 123 -4.83 -13.85 0.65
CA GLU A 123 -4.51 -13.79 -0.77
C GLU A 123 -3.89 -15.10 -1.26
N THR A 124 -4.24 -15.51 -2.47
CA THR A 124 -3.69 -16.71 -3.12
C THR A 124 -2.85 -16.33 -4.34
N ALA A 125 -1.95 -17.23 -4.73
CA ALA A 125 -1.13 -17.04 -5.92
C ALA A 125 -1.98 -16.91 -7.19
N GLY A 126 -1.57 -16.05 -8.12
CA GLY A 126 -2.19 -15.91 -9.43
C GLY A 126 -2.18 -14.47 -9.96
N GLU A 127 -2.83 -14.28 -11.09
CA GLU A 127 -3.17 -12.95 -11.61
C GLU A 127 -4.34 -12.38 -10.80
N ARG A 128 -4.33 -11.07 -10.57
CA ARG A 128 -5.45 -10.38 -9.92
C ARG A 128 -6.61 -10.35 -10.91
N GLY A 129 -7.71 -11.02 -10.57
CA GLY A 129 -8.96 -10.93 -11.34
C GLY A 129 -9.46 -9.49 -11.42
N GLU A 130 -10.31 -9.18 -12.41
CA GLU A 130 -10.86 -7.84 -12.58
C GLU A 130 -11.49 -7.32 -11.27
N PRO A 131 -11.35 -6.02 -10.94
CA PRO A 131 -12.01 -5.46 -9.77
C PRO A 131 -13.51 -5.67 -9.92
N THR A 132 -14.11 -6.52 -9.09
CA THR A 132 -15.57 -6.58 -8.98
C THR A 132 -16.04 -5.25 -8.42
N ALA A 133 -16.91 -4.57 -9.17
CA ALA A 133 -17.51 -3.31 -8.77
C ALA A 133 -18.50 -3.55 -7.61
N ALA A 134 -18.00 -3.74 -6.39
CA ALA A 134 -18.82 -3.81 -5.18
C ALA A 134 -18.36 -2.68 -4.24
N GLY A 135 -19.09 -1.57 -4.23
CA GLY A 135 -18.80 -0.44 -3.33
C GLY A 135 -19.46 0.90 -3.67
N ALA A 136 -20.08 1.06 -4.84
CA ALA A 136 -20.88 2.24 -5.14
C ALA A 136 -22.28 2.10 -4.51
N GLY A 137 -22.39 2.32 -3.20
CA GLY A 137 -23.66 2.23 -2.51
C GLY A 137 -23.66 2.96 -1.17
N HIS A 138 -23.94 4.27 -1.25
CA HIS A 138 -24.82 5.06 -0.37
C HIS A 138 -24.29 6.49 -0.15
N ALA A 139 -24.36 7.31 -1.21
CA ALA A 139 -24.63 8.73 -0.99
C ALA A 139 -26.11 8.84 -0.60
N ARG A 140 -26.41 8.93 0.70
CA ARG A 140 -27.71 9.43 1.16
C ARG A 140 -27.58 10.93 1.36
N THR A 141 -28.18 11.64 0.41
CA THR A 141 -28.71 12.98 0.60
C THR A 141 -29.55 13.06 1.87
N ALA A 142 -29.18 13.96 2.77
CA ALA A 142 -30.08 14.74 3.61
C ALA A 142 -29.34 16.03 4.00
#